data_AF-K1UFB1-F1
#
_entry.id   AF-K1UFB1-F1
#
_cell.length_a   1.000
_cell.length_b   1.000
_cell.length_c   1.000
_cell.angle_alpha   90.00
_cell.angle_beta   90.00
_cell.angle_gamma   90.00
#
_symmetry.space_group_name_H-M   'P 1'
#
loop_
_entity.id
_entity.type
_entity.pdbx_description
1 polymer ?
#
loop_
_entity_poly.entity_id
_entity_poly.type
_entity_poly.pdbx_seq_one_letter_code
_entity_poly.pdbx_strand_id
1 'polypeptide(L)'
;FIGATIVSGCESGAKVVRKAAPDEKVGVLCTEDGKPSIAEYYEMTQEMATARKENGDLLYGFGVILNYLFSEKKLEQIADARMPIHVVEKKIPHIDLEGNMVKPEQPNGYKFETLVLDMVHMMDDCIPYEVVREREFAPIKNLHGVDSLDTARELLKGCGVTL
;
A
#
# COMPACT_ATOMS: atom_id res chain seq x y z
N PHE A 1 -9.58 -9.84 -11.90
CA PHE A 1 -9.51 -9.60 -10.45
C PHE A 1 -10.65 -10.28 -9.70
N ILE A 2 -11.88 -9.74 -9.66
CA ILE A 2 -13.01 -10.30 -8.88
C ILE A 2 -13.21 -11.80 -9.14
N GLY A 3 -13.39 -12.20 -10.40
CA GLY A 3 -13.57 -13.61 -10.75
C GLY A 3 -12.37 -14.50 -10.39
N ALA A 4 -11.14 -13.97 -10.42
CA ALA A 4 -9.96 -14.71 -10.03
C ALA A 4 -9.92 -14.96 -8.51
N THR A 5 -10.31 -13.97 -7.70
CA THR A 5 -10.45 -14.13 -6.25
C THR A 5 -11.56 -15.12 -5.89
N ILE A 6 -12.70 -15.10 -6.59
CA ILE A 6 -13.77 -16.07 -6.39
C ILE A 6 -13.28 -17.50 -6.73
N VAL A 7 -12.61 -17.67 -7.86
CA VAL A 7 -12.10 -18.99 -8.30
C VAL A 7 -10.98 -19.51 -7.41
N SER A 8 -10.16 -18.63 -6.81
CA SER A 8 -9.11 -19.06 -5.88
C SER A 8 -9.66 -19.58 -4.55
N GLY A 9 -10.90 -19.22 -4.21
CA GLY A 9 -11.52 -19.55 -2.93
C GLY A 9 -10.94 -18.77 -1.75
N CYS A 10 -10.13 -17.73 -2.01
CA CYS A 10 -9.54 -16.91 -0.95
C CYS A 10 -10.57 -15.92 -0.39
N GLU A 11 -10.49 -15.66 0.91
CA GLU A 11 -11.28 -14.64 1.63
C GLU A 11 -10.91 -13.22 1.19
N SER A 12 -9.73 -13.04 0.60
CA SER A 12 -9.34 -11.76 0.03
C SER A 12 -8.48 -11.86 -1.23
N GLY A 13 -8.40 -10.74 -1.96
CA GLY A 13 -7.47 -10.56 -3.07
C GLY A 13 -6.88 -9.17 -3.04
N ALA A 14 -5.62 -9.04 -3.45
CA ALA A 14 -4.95 -7.77 -3.60
C ALA A 14 -4.44 -7.65 -5.04
N LYS A 15 -4.79 -6.57 -5.74
CA LYS A 15 -4.07 -6.25 -6.97
C LYS A 15 -2.67 -5.78 -6.62
N VAL A 16 -1.70 -6.32 -7.35
CA VAL A 16 -0.29 -5.99 -7.20
C VAL A 16 0.30 -5.64 -8.55
N VAL A 17 1.33 -4.80 -8.54
CA VAL A 17 2.22 -4.60 -9.69
C VAL A 17 3.59 -5.15 -9.32
N ARG A 18 4.32 -5.63 -10.32
CA ARG A 18 5.73 -5.98 -10.10
C ARG A 18 6.49 -4.73 -9.64
N LYS A 19 7.27 -4.82 -8.57
CA LYS A 19 8.21 -3.74 -8.19
C LYS A 19 9.20 -3.50 -9.32
N ALA A 20 9.39 -2.24 -9.70
CA ALA A 20 10.29 -1.82 -10.76
C ALA A 20 11.76 -1.84 -10.31
N ALA A 21 12.00 -1.62 -9.01
CA ALA A 21 13.33 -1.62 -8.41
C ALA A 21 13.27 -1.98 -6.91
N PRO A 22 14.39 -2.45 -6.31
CA PRO A 22 14.48 -2.71 -4.88
C PRO A 22 14.02 -1.54 -4.00
N ASP A 23 14.40 -0.31 -4.39
CA ASP A 23 14.19 0.94 -3.68
C ASP A 23 12.86 1.65 -4.01
N GLU A 24 12.00 1.03 -4.82
CA GLU A 24 10.66 1.56 -5.07
C GLU A 24 9.85 1.64 -3.77
N LYS A 25 9.32 2.83 -3.47
CA LYS A 25 8.55 3.14 -2.27
C LYS A 25 7.10 2.65 -2.38
N VAL A 26 6.95 1.34 -2.35
CA VAL A 26 5.67 0.64 -2.36
C VAL A 26 5.73 -0.52 -1.36
N GLY A 27 4.66 -0.66 -0.57
CA GLY A 27 4.50 -1.83 0.29
C GLY A 27 4.38 -3.10 -0.53
N VAL A 28 4.74 -4.25 0.04
CA VAL A 28 4.75 -5.54 -0.65
C VAL A 28 3.85 -6.54 0.04
N LEU A 29 3.03 -7.25 -0.73
CA LEU A 29 2.27 -8.40 -0.21
C LEU A 29 3.24 -9.55 0.07
N CYS A 30 3.22 -10.04 1.30
CA CYS A 30 4.01 -11.15 1.77
C CYS A 30 3.21 -12.05 2.73
N THR A 31 3.89 -12.99 3.37
CA THR A 31 3.33 -13.82 4.44
C THR A 31 4.08 -13.53 5.74
N GLU A 32 3.34 -13.31 6.81
CA GLU A 32 3.82 -13.08 8.16
C GLU A 32 3.03 -13.99 9.10
N ASP A 33 3.72 -14.82 9.90
CA ASP A 33 3.10 -15.80 10.81
C ASP A 33 2.02 -16.69 10.15
N GLY A 34 2.26 -17.07 8.89
CA GLY A 34 1.35 -17.91 8.11
C GLY A 34 0.12 -17.19 7.56
N LYS A 35 -0.02 -15.89 7.79
CA LYS A 35 -1.09 -15.04 7.27
C LYS A 35 -0.61 -14.09 6.19
N PRO A 36 -1.47 -13.66 5.26
CA PRO A 36 -1.11 -12.60 4.33
C PRO A 36 -0.79 -11.31 5.10
N SER A 37 0.23 -10.56 4.70
CA SER A 37 0.59 -9.29 5.34
C SER A 37 1.17 -8.33 4.32
N ILE A 38 1.22 -7.04 4.65
CA ILE A 38 1.88 -6.03 3.83
C ILE A 38 3.08 -5.52 4.61
N ALA A 39 4.29 -5.77 4.10
CA ALA A 39 5.48 -5.11 4.61
C ALA A 39 5.61 -3.75 3.92
N GLU A 40 5.50 -2.66 4.68
CA GLU A 40 5.68 -1.31 4.12
C GLU A 40 7.15 -1.04 3.81
N TYR A 41 7.40 -0.21 2.79
CA TYR A 41 8.76 -0.01 2.28
C TYR A 41 9.75 0.54 3.33
N TYR A 42 9.26 1.24 4.36
CA TYR A 42 10.07 1.76 5.45
C TYR A 42 10.31 0.74 6.58
N GLU A 43 9.60 -0.39 6.57
CA GLU A 43 9.80 -1.53 7.48
C GLU A 43 10.74 -2.57 6.87
N MET A 44 10.91 -2.55 5.55
CA MET A 44 11.77 -3.49 4.83
C MET A 44 13.26 -3.24 5.12
N THR A 45 13.98 -4.30 5.48
CA THR A 45 15.44 -4.27 5.53
C THR A 45 16.03 -4.26 4.11
N GLN A 46 17.28 -3.82 3.98
CA GLN A 46 17.99 -3.86 2.69
C GLN A 46 18.09 -5.30 2.13
N GLU A 47 18.24 -6.28 3.01
CA GLU A 47 18.23 -7.70 2.64
C GLU A 47 16.89 -8.10 2.01
N MET A 48 15.77 -7.75 2.66
CA MET A 48 14.43 -8.03 2.10
C MET A 48 14.21 -7.29 0.77
N ALA A 49 14.57 -6.00 0.71
CA ALA A 49 14.34 -5.17 -0.47
C ALA A 49 15.12 -5.67 -1.70
N THR A 50 16.28 -6.28 -1.50
CA THR A 50 17.17 -6.75 -2.57
C THR A 50 17.13 -8.27 -2.80
N ALA A 51 16.43 -9.02 -1.95
CA ALA A 51 16.31 -10.48 -2.05
C ALA A 51 15.74 -10.90 -3.41
N ARG A 52 16.36 -11.91 -4.02
CA ARG A 52 15.98 -12.42 -5.35
C ARG A 52 15.65 -13.90 -5.31
N LYS A 53 14.74 -14.29 -6.20
CA LYS A 53 14.48 -15.69 -6.55
C LYS A 53 15.59 -16.20 -7.48
N GLU A 54 15.63 -17.50 -7.71
CA GLU A 54 16.59 -18.14 -8.62
C GLU A 54 16.54 -17.58 -10.05
N ASN A 55 15.37 -17.13 -10.50
CA ASN A 55 15.17 -16.53 -11.82
C ASN A 55 15.61 -15.05 -11.91
N GLY A 56 16.11 -14.45 -10.82
CA GLY A 56 16.56 -13.06 -10.74
C GLY A 56 15.48 -12.05 -10.33
N ASP A 57 14.21 -12.44 -10.29
CA ASP A 57 13.11 -11.57 -9.84
C ASP A 57 13.24 -11.24 -8.36
N LEU A 58 12.71 -10.09 -7.95
CA LEU A 58 12.60 -9.77 -6.53
C LEU A 58 11.71 -10.79 -5.82
N LEU A 59 12.21 -11.33 -4.71
CA LEU A 59 11.45 -12.22 -3.84
C LEU A 59 10.23 -11.48 -3.27
N TYR A 60 10.47 -10.29 -2.74
CA TYR A 60 9.45 -9.32 -2.33
C TYR A 60 9.09 -8.38 -3.47
N GLY A 61 8.56 -8.95 -4.56
CA GLY A 61 8.29 -8.23 -5.80
C GLY A 61 6.85 -7.79 -6.03
N PHE A 62 5.90 -8.19 -5.17
CA PHE A 62 4.48 -7.90 -5.35
C PHE A 62 4.07 -6.60 -4.66
N GLY A 63 4.30 -5.48 -5.33
CA GLY A 63 3.97 -4.14 -4.83
C GLY A 63 2.45 -3.91 -4.82
N VAL A 64 1.88 -3.61 -3.66
CA VAL A 64 0.44 -3.36 -3.54
C VAL A 64 0.06 -1.97 -4.05
N ILE A 65 -1.09 -1.91 -4.73
CA ILE A 65 -1.62 -0.65 -5.31
C ILE A 65 -2.91 -0.18 -4.62
N LEU A 66 -3.12 -0.61 -3.37
CA LEU A 66 -4.29 -0.28 -2.54
C LEU A 66 -5.64 -0.61 -3.21
N ASN A 67 -5.68 -1.70 -3.97
CA ASN A 67 -6.91 -2.21 -4.57
C ASN A 67 -7.13 -3.63 -4.06
N TYR A 68 -8.05 -3.75 -3.09
CA TYR A 68 -8.34 -4.98 -2.37
C TYR A 68 -9.77 -5.44 -2.66
N LEU A 69 -9.98 -6.74 -2.51
CA LEU A 69 -11.27 -7.37 -2.44
C LEU A 69 -11.31 -8.19 -1.15
N PHE A 70 -12.36 -8.01 -0.37
CA PHE A 70 -12.55 -8.71 0.90
C PHE A 70 -13.90 -9.43 0.88
N SER A 71 -13.93 -10.61 1.46
CA SER A 71 -15.13 -11.38 1.74
C SER A 71 -16.00 -10.66 2.75
N GLU A 72 -17.26 -10.41 2.38
CA GLU A 72 -18.27 -9.81 3.26
C GLU A 72 -18.40 -10.60 4.58
N LYS A 73 -18.50 -11.93 4.48
CA LYS A 73 -18.60 -12.80 5.64
C LYS A 73 -17.41 -12.64 6.60
N LYS A 74 -16.19 -12.52 6.06
CA LYS A 74 -15.00 -12.32 6.90
C LYS A 74 -15.00 -10.92 7.51
N LEU A 75 -15.44 -9.90 6.77
CA LEU A 75 -15.59 -8.53 7.27
C LEU A 75 -16.57 -8.46 8.46
N GLU A 76 -17.72 -9.12 8.37
CA GLU A 76 -18.67 -9.21 9.49
C GLU A 76 -18.05 -9.85 10.74
N GLN A 77 -17.25 -10.91 10.57
CA GLN A 77 -16.56 -11.58 11.68
C GLN A 77 -15.52 -10.70 12.37
N ILE A 78 -14.88 -9.79 11.62
CA ILE A 78 -13.83 -8.92 12.14
C ILE A 78 -14.30 -7.49 12.41
N ALA A 79 -15.59 -7.19 12.27
CA ALA A 79 -16.12 -5.83 12.36
C ALA A 79 -15.80 -5.15 13.70
N ASP A 80 -15.82 -5.91 14.80
CA ASP A 80 -15.51 -5.43 16.15
C ASP A 80 -14.05 -5.71 16.57
N ALA A 81 -13.22 -6.24 15.67
CA ALA A 81 -11.84 -6.53 15.97
C ALA A 81 -11.03 -5.24 16.10
N ARG A 82 -10.05 -5.24 17.01
CA ARG A 82 -9.15 -4.10 17.20
C ARG A 82 -8.09 -4.09 16.12
N MET A 83 -8.06 -3.04 15.32
CA MET A 83 -6.97 -2.79 14.38
C MET A 83 -5.75 -2.21 15.10
N PRO A 84 -4.52 -2.51 14.62
CA PRO A 84 -3.32 -1.82 15.05
C PRO A 84 -3.45 -0.30 14.88
N ILE A 85 -2.96 0.44 15.87
CA ILE A 85 -2.84 1.91 15.78
C ILE A 85 -1.39 2.24 15.47
N HIS A 86 -1.17 2.82 14.31
CA HIS A 86 0.11 3.35 13.88
C HIS A 86 0.29 4.76 14.43
N VAL A 87 1.43 5.01 15.07
CA VAL A 87 1.76 6.28 15.70
C VAL A 87 2.80 7.00 14.87
N VAL A 88 2.46 8.19 14.37
CA VAL A 88 3.35 8.99 13.54
C VAL A 88 3.63 10.33 14.22
N GLU A 89 4.91 10.62 14.46
CA GLU A 89 5.33 11.94 14.93
C GLU A 89 5.14 12.99 13.84
N LYS A 90 4.47 14.10 14.19
CA LYS A 90 4.18 15.20 13.26
C LYS A 90 4.59 16.54 13.83
N LYS A 91 4.97 17.45 12.93
CA LYS A 91 5.07 18.89 13.17
C LYS A 91 3.69 19.49 12.92
N ILE A 92 2.93 19.68 13.98
CA ILE A 92 1.53 20.12 13.94
C ILE A 92 1.49 21.63 14.22
N PRO A 93 1.16 22.47 13.21
CA PRO A 93 0.91 23.88 13.45
C PRO A 93 -0.21 24.06 14.48
N HIS A 94 0.00 24.93 15.46
CA HIS A 94 -0.94 25.12 16.57
C HIS A 94 -0.97 26.59 16.99
N ILE A 95 -1.96 26.94 17.81
CA ILE A 95 -2.04 28.22 18.50
C ILE A 95 -1.43 28.05 19.90
N ASP A 96 -0.50 28.92 20.28
CA ASP A 96 0.07 28.95 21.63
C ASP A 96 -0.87 29.58 22.66
N LEU A 97 -0.44 29.67 23.93
CA LEU A 97 -1.27 30.20 25.01
C LEU A 97 -1.51 31.71 24.87
N GLU A 98 -0.64 32.40 24.16
CA GLU A 98 -0.69 33.83 23.86
C GLU A 98 -1.55 34.15 22.64
N GLY A 99 -2.05 33.13 21.92
CA GLY A 99 -2.92 33.27 20.77
C GLY A 99 -2.19 33.41 19.43
N ASN A 100 -0.88 33.15 19.38
CA ASN A 100 -0.09 33.24 18.16
C ASN A 100 -0.07 31.91 17.39
N MET A 101 -0.05 31.99 16.05
CA MET A 101 0.14 30.82 15.20
C MET A 101 1.60 30.39 15.18
N VAL A 102 1.87 29.15 15.60
CA VAL A 102 3.21 28.56 15.67
C VAL A 102 3.35 27.43 14.65
N LYS A 103 4.41 27.48 13.84
CA LYS A 103 4.84 26.38 12.97
C LYS A 103 6.10 25.73 13.55
N PRO A 104 5.99 24.55 14.17
CA PRO A 104 7.08 23.98 14.96
C PRO A 104 8.22 23.44 14.09
N GLU A 105 9.46 23.58 14.59
CA GLU A 105 10.67 23.07 13.92
C GLU A 105 10.95 21.59 14.22
N GLN A 106 10.46 21.07 15.34
CA GLN A 106 10.54 19.68 15.77
C GLN A 106 9.14 19.06 15.92
N PRO A 107 8.99 17.73 15.84
CA PRO A 107 7.71 17.10 16.14
C PRO A 107 7.19 17.49 17.53
N ASN A 108 5.90 17.84 17.60
CA ASN A 108 5.25 18.33 18.82
C ASN A 108 3.93 17.59 19.10
N GLY A 109 3.66 16.52 18.38
CA GLY A 109 2.48 15.70 18.60
C GLY A 109 2.48 14.43 17.76
N TYR A 110 1.47 13.60 18.03
CA TYR A 110 1.28 12.31 17.40
C TYR A 110 0.02 12.31 16.54
N LYS A 111 0.12 11.72 15.36
CA LYS A 111 -1.03 11.33 14.54
C LYS A 111 -1.21 9.82 14.70
N PHE A 112 -2.43 9.41 15.07
CA PHE A 112 -2.82 8.01 15.23
C PHE A 112 -3.61 7.59 13.98
N GLU A 113 -3.21 6.49 13.36
CA GLU A 113 -3.77 6.03 12.10
C GLU A 113 -4.02 4.52 12.15
N THR A 114 -5.17 4.07 11.66
CA THR A 114 -5.38 2.67 11.29
C THR A 114 -5.18 2.54 9.79
N LEU A 115 -4.54 1.47 9.31
CA LEU A 115 -4.25 1.30 7.90
C LEU A 115 -5.10 0.16 7.31
N VAL A 116 -5.67 0.38 6.12
CA VAL A 116 -6.45 -0.66 5.42
C VAL A 116 -5.62 -1.91 5.12
N LEU A 117 -4.29 -1.78 5.02
CA LEU A 117 -3.37 -2.90 4.85
C LEU A 117 -3.41 -3.87 6.04
N ASP A 118 -3.67 -3.40 7.26
CA ASP A 118 -3.76 -4.26 8.44
C ASP A 118 -4.96 -5.20 8.32
N MET A 119 -6.00 -4.80 7.57
CA MET A 119 -7.15 -5.67 7.30
C MET A 119 -6.76 -6.87 6.45
N VAL A 120 -5.71 -6.77 5.61
CA VAL A 120 -5.21 -7.92 4.85
C VAL A 120 -4.72 -9.01 5.81
N HIS A 121 -4.02 -8.64 6.88
CA HIS A 121 -3.56 -9.57 7.92
C HIS A 121 -4.67 -10.17 8.78
N MET A 122 -5.85 -9.54 8.77
CA MET A 122 -7.04 -10.06 9.44
C MET A 122 -7.78 -11.11 8.58
N MET A 123 -7.39 -11.28 7.31
CA MET A 123 -7.91 -12.32 6.42
C MET A 123 -7.15 -13.64 6.65
N ASP A 124 -7.80 -14.76 6.34
CA ASP A 124 -7.16 -16.08 6.47
C ASP A 124 -6.18 -16.35 5.33
N ASP A 125 -6.51 -15.86 4.13
CA ASP A 125 -5.68 -15.91 2.93
C ASP A 125 -5.94 -14.71 2.00
N CYS A 126 -5.00 -14.48 1.10
CA CYS A 126 -5.07 -13.40 0.11
C CYS A 126 -4.38 -13.84 -1.18
N ILE A 127 -5.09 -13.77 -2.31
CA ILE A 127 -4.47 -13.99 -3.62
C ILE A 127 -3.80 -12.71 -4.14
N PRO A 128 -2.49 -12.73 -4.48
CA PRO A 128 -1.89 -11.69 -5.30
C PRO A 128 -2.44 -11.79 -6.73
N TYR A 129 -3.09 -10.73 -7.21
CA TYR A 129 -3.49 -10.60 -8.60
C TYR A 129 -2.59 -9.59 -9.31
N GLU A 130 -1.54 -10.07 -9.97
CA GLU A 130 -0.61 -9.21 -10.68
C GLU A 130 -1.24 -8.61 -11.93
N VAL A 131 -1.10 -7.30 -12.10
CA VAL A 131 -1.62 -6.53 -13.24
C VAL A 131 -0.49 -5.80 -13.96
N VAL A 132 -0.77 -5.44 -15.22
CA VAL A 132 0.14 -4.62 -16.03
C VAL A 132 0.09 -3.18 -15.50
N ARG A 133 1.22 -2.71 -14.94
CA ARG A 133 1.35 -1.41 -14.27
C ARG A 133 0.82 -0.27 -15.13
N GLU A 134 1.22 -0.23 -16.39
CA GLU A 134 0.91 0.85 -17.33
C GLU A 134 -0.59 0.94 -17.66
N ARG A 135 -1.37 -0.11 -17.35
CA ARG A 135 -2.81 -0.18 -17.60
C ARG A 135 -3.65 0.14 -16.37
N GLU A 136 -3.12 -0.13 -15.16
CA GLU A 136 -3.94 -0.13 -13.94
C GLU A 136 -3.37 0.70 -12.79
N PHE A 137 -2.15 1.25 -12.91
CA PHE A 137 -1.52 1.99 -11.83
C PHE A 137 -0.82 3.28 -12.32
N ALA A 138 -1.47 4.41 -12.07
CA ALA A 138 -0.99 5.76 -12.39
C ALA A 138 -1.15 6.69 -11.17
N PRO A 139 -0.36 6.49 -10.09
CA PRO A 139 -0.50 7.27 -8.88
C PRO A 139 -0.10 8.74 -9.09
N ILE A 140 -0.73 9.65 -8.35
CA ILE A 140 -0.38 11.07 -8.29
C ILE A 140 0.00 11.39 -6.85
N LYS A 141 1.31 11.46 -6.60
CA LYS A 141 1.93 11.74 -5.30
C LYS A 141 2.76 13.03 -5.31
N ASN A 142 3.25 13.44 -6.48
CA ASN A 142 4.13 14.58 -6.67
C ASN A 142 3.51 15.61 -7.61
N LEU A 143 3.94 16.87 -7.48
CA LEU A 143 3.48 17.95 -8.37
C LEU A 143 3.97 17.73 -9.82
N HIS A 144 5.23 17.32 -9.98
CA HIS A 144 5.87 17.00 -11.26
C HIS A 144 6.81 15.79 -11.10
N GLY A 145 7.22 15.18 -12.21
CA GLY A 145 8.15 14.05 -12.22
C GLY A 145 7.45 12.70 -12.05
N VAL A 146 8.14 11.71 -11.47
CA VAL A 146 7.59 10.38 -11.22
C VAL A 146 6.35 10.47 -10.32
N ASP A 147 5.32 9.67 -10.58
CA ASP A 147 4.05 9.67 -9.85
C ASP A 147 3.41 11.08 -9.77
N SER A 148 3.33 11.78 -10.90
CA SER A 148 2.71 13.11 -10.99
C SER A 148 1.52 13.13 -11.95
N LEU A 149 0.83 14.28 -11.99
CA LEU A 149 -0.25 14.51 -12.95
C LEU A 149 0.24 14.31 -14.40
N ASP A 150 1.45 14.75 -14.72
CA ASP A 150 2.02 14.65 -16.06
C ASP A 150 2.20 13.18 -16.48
N THR A 151 2.81 12.37 -15.62
CA THR A 151 3.00 10.93 -15.89
C THR A 151 1.68 10.17 -15.93
N ALA A 152 0.70 10.54 -15.09
CA ALA A 152 -0.61 9.90 -15.10
C ALA A 152 -1.37 10.18 -16.41
N ARG A 153 -1.29 11.40 -16.94
CA ARG A 153 -1.91 11.75 -18.23
C ARG A 153 -1.29 10.97 -19.38
N GLU A 154 0.03 10.82 -19.42
CA GLU A 154 0.70 10.03 -20.46
C GLU A 154 0.31 8.55 -20.41
N LEU A 155 0.22 7.96 -19.20
CA LEU A 155 -0.27 6.59 -19.03
C LEU A 155 -1.72 6.42 -19.54
N LEU A 156 -2.61 7.37 -19.21
CA LEU A 156 -4.00 7.34 -19.67
C LEU A 156 -4.12 7.49 -21.20
N LYS A 157 -3.31 8.37 -21.83
CA LYS A 157 -3.22 8.45 -23.31
C LYS A 157 -2.76 7.13 -23.92
N GLY A 158 -1.76 6.48 -23.33
CA GLY A 158 -1.32 5.13 -23.74
C GLY A 158 -2.41 4.07 -23.60
N CYS A 159 -3.40 4.31 -22.74
CA CYS A 159 -4.61 3.49 -22.60
C CYS A 159 -5.76 3.88 -23.55
N GLY A 160 -5.57 4.86 -24.43
CA GLY A 160 -6.59 5.32 -25.37
C GLY A 160 -7.62 6.28 -24.76
N VAL A 161 -7.35 6.83 -23.57
CA VAL A 161 -8.24 7.83 -22.94
C VAL A 161 -7.98 9.20 -23.54
N THR A 162 -9.06 9.89 -23.94
CA THR A 162 -9.02 11.30 -24.36
C THR A 162 -9.22 12.18 -23.14
N LEU A 163 -8.30 13.13 -22.92
CA LEU A 163 -8.24 14.00 -21.73
C LEU A 163 -8.60 15.45 -22.04
#